data_AF-A0A2S6UW84-F1
#
_entry.id   AF-A0A2S6UW84-F1
#
_cell.length_a   1.000
_cell.length_b   1.000
_cell.length_c   1.000
_cell.angle_alpha   90.00
_cell.angle_beta   90.00
_cell.angle_gamma   90.00
#
_symmetry.space_group_name_H-M   'P 1'
#
loop_
_entity.id
_entity.type
_entity.pdbx_description
1 polymer ?
#
loop_
_entity_poly.entity_id
_entity_poly.type
_entity_poly.pdbx_seq_one_letter_code
_entity_poly.pdbx_strand_id
1 'polypeptide(L)' 'MFNAMSEGKLTFFDYRCLYENEDILVLFHLANFPDRTKEAILAVHTLQDDKTVRTGSGATPTQ' A
#
# COMPACT_ATOMS: atom_id res chain seq x y z
N MET A 1 -1.08 -9.99 9.14
CA MET A 1 -0.41 -9.31 8.01
C MET A 1 1.10 -9.52 8.04
N PHE A 2 1.81 -9.23 9.13
CA PHE A 2 3.26 -9.46 9.25
C PHE A 2 3.71 -10.88 8.86
N ASN A 3 3.06 -11.92 9.38
CA ASN A 3 3.40 -13.31 9.03
C ASN A 3 3.14 -13.63 7.55
N ALA A 4 2.06 -13.10 6.97
CA ALA A 4 1.75 -13.30 5.56
C ALA A 4 2.80 -12.64 4.64
N MET A 5 3.33 -11.49 5.05
CA MET A 5 4.45 -10.83 4.38
C MET A 5 5.75 -11.64 4.50
N SER A 6 6.11 -12.08 5.71
CA SER A 6 7.36 -12.82 5.93
C SER A 6 7.38 -14.18 5.24
N GLU A 7 6.21 -14.81 5.09
CA GLU A 7 6.05 -16.09 4.39
C GLU A 7 5.91 -15.93 2.86
N GLY A 8 5.97 -14.70 2.32
CA GLY A 8 5.81 -14.43 0.90
C GLY A 8 4.40 -14.69 0.35
N LYS A 9 3.41 -14.85 1.23
CA LYS A 9 2.01 -15.13 0.87
C LYS A 9 1.21 -13.86 0.58
N LEU A 10 1.76 -12.69 0.90
CA LEU A 10 1.27 -11.38 0.48
C LEU A 10 2.30 -10.77 -0.46
N THR A 11 1.91 -10.50 -1.70
CA THR A 11 2.77 -9.90 -2.72
C THR A 11 2.17 -8.60 -3.20
N PHE A 12 3.01 -7.59 -3.41
CA PHE A 12 2.61 -6.29 -3.93
C PHE A 12 3.27 -6.04 -5.29
N PHE A 13 2.55 -5.38 -6.20
CA PHE A 13 3.02 -5.12 -7.57
C PHE A 13 2.28 -3.91 -8.16
N ASP A 14 2.73 -3.44 -9.33
CA ASP A 14 2.15 -2.28 -10.04
C ASP A 14 2.10 -1.00 -9.17
N TYR A 15 3.24 -0.66 -8.60
CA TYR A 15 3.41 0.52 -7.76
C TYR A 15 3.38 1.80 -8.59
N ARG A 16 2.55 2.76 -8.16
CA ARG A 16 2.42 4.07 -8.79
C ARG A 16 2.40 5.15 -7.72
N CYS A 17 3.28 6.14 -7.85
CA CYS A 17 3.15 7.40 -7.13
C CYS A 17 2.09 8.25 -7.84
N LEU A 18 1.00 8.56 -7.14
CA LEU A 18 -0.09 9.37 -7.67
C LEU A 18 0.07 10.85 -7.33
N TYR A 19 0.62 11.13 -6.15
CA TYR A 19 0.86 12.49 -5.67
C TYR A 19 1.96 12.48 -4.60
N GLU A 20 2.81 13.48 -4.61
CA GLU A 20 3.87 13.66 -3.63
C GLU A 20 4.14 15.15 -3.42
N ASN A 21 4.23 15.56 -2.16
CA ASN A 21 4.74 16.85 -1.72
C ASN A 21 5.43 16.68 -0.35
N GLU A 22 5.81 17.78 0.31
CA GLU A 22 6.53 17.77 1.60
C GLU A 22 5.71 17.22 2.78
N ASP A 23 4.37 17.18 2.67
CA ASP A 23 3.45 16.80 3.74
C ASP A 23 2.76 15.44 3.51
N ILE A 24 2.59 15.03 2.26
CA ILE A 24 1.72 13.92 1.85
C ILE A 24 2.33 13.17 0.66
N LEU A 25 2.32 11.84 0.76
CA LEU A 25 2.59 10.92 -0.34
C LEU A 25 1.38 9.99 -0.55
N VAL A 26 0.87 9.93 -1.78
CA VAL A 26 -0.23 9.05 -2.18
C VAL A 26 0.30 8.00 -3.15
N LEU A 27 0.23 6.74 -2.70
CA LEU A 27 0.65 5.58 -3.47
C LEU A 27 -0.56 4.73 -3.84
N PHE A 28 -0.54 4.21 -5.06
CA PHE A 28 -1.39 3.12 -5.49
C PHE A 28 -0.53 1.89 -5.72
N HIS A 29 -1.03 0.71 -5.33
CA HIS A 29 -0.45 -0.57 -5.73
C HIS A 29 -1.49 -1.67 -5.71
N LEU A 30 -1.22 -2.77 -6.40
CA LEU A 30 -2.00 -3.99 -6.34
C LEU A 30 -1.36 -4.98 -5.37
N ALA A 31 -2.18 -5.83 -4.77
CA ALA A 31 -1.74 -6.91 -3.90
C ALA A 31 -2.43 -8.23 -4.23
N ASN A 32 -1.71 -9.35 -4.12
CA ASN A 32 -2.32 -10.67 -4.03
C ASN A 32 -2.28 -11.13 -2.58
N PHE A 33 -3.44 -11.44 -2.01
CA PHE A 33 -3.58 -11.88 -0.63
C PHE A 33 -3.59 -13.41 -0.51
N PRO A 34 -3.28 -13.95 0.68
CA PRO A 34 -3.25 -15.40 0.92
C PRO A 34 -4.60 -16.10 0.69
N ASP A 35 -5.70 -15.38 0.79
CA ASP A 35 -7.07 -15.85 0.54
C ASP A 35 -7.44 -15.88 -0.96
N ARG A 36 -6.46 -15.62 -1.84
CA ARG A 36 -6.58 -15.58 -3.31
C ARG A 36 -7.36 -14.37 -3.83
N THR A 37 -7.66 -13.37 -3.01
CA THR A 37 -8.13 -12.09 -3.55
C THR A 37 -6.97 -11.33 -4.16
N LYS A 38 -7.27 -10.60 -5.24
CA LYS A 38 -6.44 -9.51 -5.71
C LYS A 38 -7.10 -8.21 -5.26
N GLU A 39 -6.33 -7.31 -4.66
CA GLU A 39 -6.85 -6.05 -4.14
C GLU A 39 -6.07 -4.86 -4.69
N ALA A 40 -6.80 -3.79 -5.01
CA ALA A 40 -6.24 -2.48 -5.28
C ALA A 40 -6.13 -1.70 -3.97
N ILE A 41 -4.94 -1.23 -3.67
CA ILE A 41 -4.62 -0.54 -2.42
C ILE A 41 -4.28 0.90 -2.75
N LEU A 42 -4.94 1.81 -2.03
CA LEU A 42 -4.54 3.21 -1.94
C LEU A 42 -3.92 3.43 -0.56
N ALA A 43 -2.66 3.85 -0.52
CA ALA A 43 -1.95 4.22 0.68
C ALA A 43 -1.68 5.72 0.69
N VAL A 44 -2.03 6.38 1.79
CA VAL A 44 -1.78 7.79 2.03
C VAL A 44 -0.84 7.90 3.23
N HIS A 45 0.33 8.46 2.98
CA HIS A 45 1.35 8.70 3.97
C HIS A 45 1.37 10.18 4.32
N THR A 46 1.25 10.52 5.60
CA THR A 46 1.61 11.85 6.11
C THR A 46 3.09 11.88 6.38
N LEU A 47 3.76 12.90 5.86
CA LEU A 47 5.19 13.12 5.96
C LEU A 47 5.51 14.21 6.99
N GLN A 48 6.63 14.06 7.68
CA GLN A 48 7.26 15.07 8.51
C GLN A 48 8.77 14.83 8.47
N ASP A 49 9.54 15.86 8.14
CA ASP A 49 11.01 15.76 7.98
C ASP A 49 11.42 14.60 7.04
N ASP A 50 10.79 14.52 5.86
CA ASP A 50 10.98 13.48 4.84
C ASP A 50 10.69 12.05 5.32
N LYS A 51 10.00 11.88 6.44
CA LYS A 51 9.65 10.57 7.01
C LYS A 51 8.15 10.40 7.10
N THR A 52 7.68 9.19 6.80
CA THR A 52 6.29 8.82 7.06
C THR A 52 6.04 8.73 8.57
N VAL A 53 5.18 9.61 9.08
CA VAL A 53 4.74 9.61 10.49
C VAL A 53 3.38 8.97 10.69
N ARG A 54 2.57 8.88 9.63
CA ARG A 54 1.27 8.22 9.64
C ARG A 54 0.98 7.59 8.29
N THR A 55 0.35 6.42 8.32
CA THR A 55 -0.16 5.75 7.12
C THR A 55 -1.64 5.45 7.31
N GLY A 56 -2.46 5.87 6.36
CA GLY A 56 -3.81 5.35 6.16
C GLY A 56 -3.83 4.55 4.87
N SER A 57 -4.48 3.39 4.87
CA SER A 57 -4.69 2.63 3.65
C SER A 57 -6.13 2.12 3.56
N GLY A 58 -6.59 1.97 2.32
CA GLY A 58 -7.83 1.27 1.97
C GLY A 58 -7.53 0.28 0.86
N ALA A 59 -8.17 -0.88 0.93
CA ALA A 59 -8.05 -1.92 -0.08
C ALA A 59 -9.43 -2.25 -0.65
N THR A 60 -9.51 -2.49 -1.94
CA THR A 60 -10.75 -2.88 -2.64
C THR A 60 -10.45 -4.08 -3.53
N PRO A 61 -11.23 -5.17 -3.44
CA PRO A 61 -11.09 -6.31 -4.34
C PRO A 61 -11.19 -5.90 -5.81
N THR A 62 -10.26 -6.37 -6.62
CA THR A 62 -10.28 -6.22 -8.08
C THR A 62 -10.85 -7.49 -8.68
N GLN A 63 -11.70 -7.34 -9.71
CA GLN A 63 -12.33 -8.46 -10.41
C GLN A 63 -11.32 -9.38 -11.10
#